data_AF-A0A7V4LD68-F1
#
_entry.id   AF-A0A7V4LD68-F1
#
_cell.length_a   1.000
_cell.length_b   1.000
_cell.length_c   1.000
_cell.angle_alpha   90.00
_cell.angle_beta   90.00
_cell.angle_gamma   90.00
#
_symmetry.space_group_name_H-M   'P 1'
#
loop_
_entity.id
_entity.type
_entity.pdbx_description
1 polymer ?
#
loop_
_entity_poly.entity_id
_entity_poly.type
_entity_poly.pdbx_seq_one_letter_code
_entity_poly.pdbx_strand_id
1 'polypeptide(L)' 'MPRKTSSFLVGLFVIGGLAILVVVLIYVGATKYFEKGKLYVSYFDESVQGLTKDADVKYRGVKVGRVVDIRIAPDS' A
#
# COMPACT_ATOMS: atom_id res chain seq x y z
N MET A 1 55.32 -14.73 -8.24
CA MET A 1 54.57 -14.35 -7.01
C MET A 1 53.08 -14.42 -7.32
N PRO A 2 52.28 -15.29 -6.69
CA PRO A 2 50.87 -15.44 -7.05
C PRO A 2 50.08 -14.22 -6.56
N ARG A 3 49.48 -13.49 -7.50
CA ARG A 3 48.60 -12.35 -7.25
C ARG A 3 47.36 -12.87 -6.52
N LYS A 4 47.20 -12.55 -5.23
CA LYS A 4 45.95 -12.84 -4.48
C LYS A 4 44.85 -12.02 -5.15
N THR A 5 44.14 -12.66 -6.06
CA THR A 5 43.09 -12.06 -6.88
C THR A 5 42.00 -11.47 -6.00
N SER A 6 41.52 -10.31 -6.47
CA SER A 6 40.40 -9.45 -6.04
C SER A 6 39.06 -10.13 -5.70
N SER A 7 38.99 -11.46 -5.63
CA SER A 7 37.74 -12.23 -5.44
C SER A 7 37.00 -11.84 -4.14
N PHE A 8 37.74 -11.44 -3.10
CA PHE A 8 37.15 -10.92 -1.87
C PHE A 8 36.43 -9.58 -2.08
N LEU A 9 37.05 -8.64 -2.83
CA LEU A 9 36.43 -7.36 -3.15
C LEU A 9 35.19 -7.53 -4.03
N VAL A 10 35.24 -8.47 -4.99
CA VAL A 10 34.10 -8.77 -5.86
C VAL A 10 32.95 -9.35 -5.04
N GLY A 11 33.23 -10.30 -4.12
CA GLY A 11 32.22 -10.85 -3.22
C GLY A 11 31.58 -9.77 -2.33
N LEU A 12 32.38 -8.87 -1.76
CA LEU A 12 31.89 -7.76 -0.95
C LEU A 12 30.99 -6.82 -1.75
N PHE A 13 31.37 -6.51 -3.00
CA PHE A 13 30.56 -5.67 -3.89
C PHE A 13 29.22 -6.31 -4.21
N VAL A 14 29.19 -7.61 -4.51
CA VAL A 14 27.95 -8.35 -4.82
C VAL A 14 27.03 -8.39 -3.59
N ILE A 15 27.56 -8.70 -2.41
CA ILE A 15 26.79 -8.73 -1.16
C ILE A 15 26.26 -7.33 -0.83
N GLY A 16 27.11 -6.30 -0.96
CA GLY A 16 26.70 -4.91 -0.73
C GLY A 16 25.60 -4.47 -1.69
N GLY A 17 25.75 -4.78 -2.99
CA GLY A 17 24.73 -4.48 -4.00
C GLY A 17 23.40 -5.20 -3.73
N LEU A 18 23.44 -6.47 -3.33
CA LEU A 18 22.24 -7.23 -2.98
C LEU A 18 21.56 -6.67 -1.72
N ALA A 19 22.33 -6.29 -0.71
CA ALA A 19 21.80 -5.66 0.50
C ALA A 19 21.09 -4.33 0.18
N ILE A 20 21.72 -3.48 -0.64
CA ILE A 20 21.11 -2.21 -1.10
C ILE A 20 19.83 -2.48 -1.89
N LEU A 21 19.83 -3.46 -2.80
CA LEU A 21 18.65 -3.84 -3.56
C LEU A 21 17.48 -4.21 -2.64
N VAL A 22 17.73 -5.06 -1.63
CA VAL A 22 16.71 -5.48 -0.66
C VAL A 22 16.19 -4.27 0.13
N VAL A 23 17.07 -3.37 0.58
CA VAL A 23 16.67 -2.14 1.28
C VAL A 23 15.77 -1.26 0.41
N VAL A 24 16.12 -1.08 -0.87
CA VAL A 24 15.32 -0.30 -1.83
C VAL A 24 13.95 -0.95 -2.05
N LEU A 25 13.88 -2.27 -2.22
CA LEU A 25 12.61 -2.97 -2.40
C LEU A 25 11.70 -2.83 -1.18
N ILE A 26 12.25 -2.95 0.03
CA ILE A 26 11.50 -2.75 1.28
C ILE A 26 11.02 -1.29 1.38
N TYR A 27 11.88 -0.32 1.10
CA TYR A 27 11.54 1.10 1.16
C TYR A 27 10.43 1.48 0.17
N VAL A 28 10.52 1.02 -1.08
CA VAL A 28 9.50 1.24 -2.12
C VAL A 28 8.21 0.49 -1.79
N GLY A 29 8.29 -0.74 -1.29
CA GLY A 29 7.13 -1.51 -0.86
C GLY A 29 6.39 -0.86 0.32
N ALA A 30 7.13 -0.34 1.30
CA ALA A 30 6.59 0.32 2.48
C ALA A 30 5.87 1.63 2.14
N THR A 31 6.43 2.45 1.26
CA THR A 31 5.81 3.74 0.87
C THR A 31 4.46 3.56 0.18
N LYS A 32 4.31 2.54 -0.68
CA LYS A 32 3.04 2.25 -1.37
C LYS A 32 1.92 1.76 -0.43
N TYR A 33 2.27 1.17 0.71
CA TYR A 33 1.32 0.75 1.74
C TYR A 33 0.90 1.90 2.68
N PHE A 34 1.63 3.03 2.65
CA PHE A 34 1.44 4.15 3.57
C PHE A 34 0.52 5.25 3.05
N GLU A 35 0.05 5.19 1.81
CA GLU A 35 -1.11 5.99 1.35
C GLU A 35 -2.41 5.41 1.93
N LYS A 36 -2.50 5.34 3.25
CA LYS A 36 -3.76 5.04 3.94
C LYS A 36 -4.67 6.23 3.70
N GLY A 37 -5.55 6.11 2.70
CA GLY A 37 -6.63 7.06 2.48
C GLY A 37 -7.40 7.31 3.79
N LYS A 38 -7.91 8.53 3.96
CA LYS A 38 -8.71 8.87 5.14
C LYS A 38 -10.05 8.12 5.07
N LEU A 39 -10.41 7.43 6.14
CA LEU A 39 -11.73 6.84 6.28
C LEU A 39 -12.73 7.93 6.68
N TYR A 40 -13.89 7.91 6.03
CA TYR A 40 -15.02 8.78 6.33
C TYR A 40 -16.24 7.90 6.60
N VAL A 41 -17.12 8.39 7.47
CA VAL A 41 -18.40 7.75 7.79
C VAL A 41 -19.51 8.71 7.38
N SER A 42 -20.51 8.17 6.69
CA SER A 42 -21.71 8.89 6.31
C SER A 42 -22.93 8.10 6.79
N TYR A 43 -23.92 8.81 7.30
CA TYR A 43 -25.18 8.24 7.74
C TYR A 43 -26.25 8.47 6.68
N PHE A 44 -27.17 7.51 6.56
CA PHE A 44 -28.29 7.55 5.63
C PHE A 44 -29.54 7.14 6.41
N ASP A 45 -30.55 8.01 6.42
CA ASP A 45 -31.84 7.74 7.07
C ASP A 45 -32.79 6.97 6.13
N GLU A 46 -32.39 6.75 4.89
CA GLU A 46 -33.13 6.02 3.85
C GLU A 46 -32.48 4.68 3.50
N SER A 47 -33.23 3.85 2.77
CA SER A 47 -32.74 2.56 2.31
C SER A 47 -31.55 2.70 1.34
N VAL A 48 -30.41 2.13 1.74
CA VAL A 48 -29.21 1.97 0.88
C VAL A 48 -29.24 0.66 0.09
N GLN A 49 -30.43 0.19 -0.31
CA GLN A 49 -30.59 -1.06 -1.05
C GLN A 49 -29.75 -1.07 -2.33
N GLY A 50 -28.95 -2.11 -2.50
CA GLY A 50 -28.03 -2.25 -3.63
C GLY A 50 -26.64 -1.66 -3.40
N LEU A 51 -26.42 -0.93 -2.30
CA LEU A 51 -25.08 -0.57 -1.87
C LEU A 51 -24.36 -1.81 -1.34
N THR A 52 -23.15 -2.04 -1.84
CA THR A 52 -22.34 -3.19 -1.47
C THR A 52 -20.96 -2.74 -1.02
N LYS A 53 -20.29 -3.60 -0.25
CA LYS A 53 -18.87 -3.44 0.06
C LYS A 53 -18.07 -3.37 -1.25
N ASP A 54 -17.02 -2.56 -1.27
CA ASP A 54 -16.18 -2.24 -2.44
C ASP A 54 -16.85 -1.41 -3.55
N ALA A 55 -18.11 -0.97 -3.38
CA ALA A 55 -18.74 -0.04 -4.31
C ALA A 55 -17.93 1.26 -4.45
N ASP A 56 -17.91 1.82 -5.66
CA ASP A 56 -17.15 3.03 -5.97
C ASP A 56 -17.76 4.27 -5.32
N VAL A 57 -16.95 4.99 -4.54
CA VAL A 57 -17.30 6.33 -4.06
C VAL A 57 -16.84 7.33 -5.12
N LYS A 58 -17.78 8.11 -5.65
CA LYS A 58 -17.52 9.08 -6.72
C LYS A 58 -17.75 10.50 -6.25
N TYR A 59 -16.86 11.41 -6.64
CA TYR A 59 -17.04 12.85 -6.50
C TYR A 59 -17.11 13.47 -7.89
N ARG A 60 -18.23 14.11 -8.22
CA ARG A 60 -18.48 14.73 -9.54
C ARG A 60 -18.19 13.79 -10.71
N GLY A 61 -18.57 12.51 -10.56
CA GLY A 61 -18.36 11.46 -11.57
C GLY A 61 -17.00 10.77 -11.53
N VAL A 62 -16.03 11.27 -10.78
CA VAL A 62 -14.68 10.69 -10.68
C VAL A 62 -14.60 9.76 -9.46
N LYS A 63 -14.08 8.55 -9.63
CA LYS A 63 -13.82 7.61 -8.52
C LYS A 63 -12.76 8.18 -7.59
N VAL A 64 -13.14 8.39 -6.33
CA VAL A 64 -12.27 8.92 -5.27
C VAL A 64 -12.02 7.92 -4.15
N GLY A 65 -12.76 6.82 -4.10
CA GLY A 65 -12.62 5.81 -3.06
C GLY A 65 -13.52 4.61 -3.26
N ARG A 66 -13.66 3.82 -2.20
CA ARG A 66 -14.52 2.64 -2.15
C ARG A 66 -15.19 2.52 -0.78
N VAL A 67 -16.37 1.92 -0.74
CA VAL A 67 -17.06 1.57 0.51
C VAL A 67 -16.29 0.45 1.20
N VAL A 68 -15.73 0.75 2.37
CA VAL A 68 -14.95 -0.23 3.14
C VAL A 68 -15.86 -1.12 3.98
N ASP A 69 -16.96 -0.56 4.50
CA ASP A 69 -17.85 -1.27 5.41
C ASP A 69 -19.23 -0.61 5.51
N ILE A 70 -20.25 -1.39 5.90
CA ILE A 70 -21.64 -0.95 6.04
C ILE A 70 -22.18 -1.51 7.36
N ARG A 71 -22.70 -0.65 8.24
CA ARG A 71 -23.25 -1.03 9.55
C ARG A 71 -24.52 -0.23 9.85
N ILE A 72 -25.34 -0.77 10.75
CA ILE A 72 -26.43 -0.01 11.36
C ILE A 72 -25.83 0.96 12.37
N ALA A 73 -26.36 2.19 12.41
CA ALA A 73 -25.87 3.23 13.29
C ALA A 73 -26.19 2.87 14.76
N PRO A 74 -25.30 3.19 15.73
CA PRO A 74 -25.52 2.82 17.13
C PRO A 74 -26.74 3.50 17.78
N ASP A 75 -27.17 4.61 17.20
CA ASP A 75 -28.25 5.49 17.62
C ASP A 75 -29.55 5.28 16.83
N SER A 76 -29.63 4.19 16.04
CA SER A 76 -30.85 3.77 15.34
C SER A 76 -31.96 3.32 16.29
#